data_AF-A0A0N0A6Q0-F1
#
_entry.id   AF-A0A0N0A6Q0-F1
#
_cell.length_a   1.000
_cell.length_b   1.000
_cell.length_c   1.000
_cell.angle_alpha   90.00
_cell.angle_beta   90.00
_cell.angle_gamma   90.00
#
_symmetry.space_group_name_H-M   'P 1'
#
loop_
_entity.id
_entity.type
_entity.pdbx_description
1 polymer ?
#
loop_
_entity_poly.entity_id
_entity_poly.type
_entity_poly.pdbx_seq_one_letter_code
_entity_poly.pdbx_strand_id
1 'polypeptide(L)'
;METLGTSYSETAASDGHVDGNALAGPLSEVFAVDVTAATSRCVHCGCTGPLARLIVYGHAPGLVARCQRCGHVVLRVVRARGAVWLDMSGAASLVMPLDEA
;
A
#
# COMPACT_ATOMS: atom_id res chain seq x y z
N MET A 1 45.19 -22.64 -35.48
CA MET A 1 44.04 -23.48 -35.08
C MET A 1 43.79 -23.21 -33.61
N GLU A 2 43.03 -22.16 -33.36
CA GLU A 2 42.63 -21.70 -32.03
C GLU A 2 41.77 -22.78 -31.34
N THR A 3 41.92 -22.93 -30.03
CA THR A 3 40.78 -23.22 -29.15
C THR A 3 41.06 -22.54 -27.81
N LEU A 4 40.51 -21.33 -27.68
CA LEU A 4 40.32 -20.62 -26.42
C LEU A 4 39.35 -21.44 -25.57
N GLY A 5 39.82 -21.94 -24.43
CA GLY A 5 38.96 -22.52 -23.39
C GLY A 5 38.28 -21.40 -22.62
N THR A 6 37.02 -21.13 -22.94
CA THR A 6 36.17 -20.17 -22.22
C THR A 6 36.04 -20.57 -20.75
N SER A 7 36.58 -19.75 -19.85
CA SER A 7 36.25 -19.79 -18.43
C SER A 7 34.79 -19.33 -18.26
N TYR A 8 33.90 -20.23 -17.89
CA TYR A 8 32.55 -19.86 -17.45
C TYR A 8 32.65 -19.32 -16.02
N SER A 9 32.69 -17.99 -15.91
CA SER A 9 32.44 -17.30 -14.66
C SER A 9 30.94 -17.39 -14.38
N GLU A 10 30.56 -18.29 -13.49
CA GLU A 10 29.18 -18.39 -12.99
C GLU A 10 28.92 -17.21 -12.06
N THR A 11 28.62 -16.06 -12.67
CA THR A 11 28.08 -14.91 -11.95
C THR A 11 26.64 -15.29 -11.59
N ALA A 12 26.46 -15.94 -10.44
CA ALA A 12 25.15 -16.06 -9.82
C ALA A 12 24.62 -14.63 -9.63
N ALA A 13 23.72 -14.21 -10.53
CA ALA A 13 22.99 -12.99 -10.36
C ALA A 13 22.25 -13.12 -9.02
N SER A 14 22.73 -12.40 -8.01
CA SER A 14 21.97 -12.18 -6.78
C SER A 14 20.64 -11.60 -7.23
N ASP A 15 19.57 -12.38 -7.09
CA ASP A 15 18.22 -11.90 -7.36
C ASP A 15 18.04 -10.61 -6.54
N GLY A 16 17.81 -9.48 -7.23
CA GLY A 16 18.03 -8.13 -6.73
C GLY A 16 17.02 -7.67 -5.68
N HIS A 17 16.54 -8.57 -4.83
CA HIS A 17 15.58 -8.29 -3.78
C HIS A 17 16.29 -7.89 -2.48
N VAL A 18 15.71 -6.95 -1.73
CA VAL A 18 16.14 -6.59 -0.38
C VAL A 18 15.10 -7.03 0.64
N ASP A 19 15.52 -7.18 1.89
CA ASP A 19 14.60 -7.47 2.99
C ASP A 19 13.53 -6.36 3.17
N GLY A 20 12.36 -6.75 3.68
CA GLY A 20 11.21 -5.86 3.84
C GLY A 20 11.46 -4.67 4.79
N ASN A 21 12.47 -4.74 5.67
CA ASN A 21 12.83 -3.59 6.51
C ASN A 21 13.33 -2.40 5.68
N ALA A 22 13.72 -2.60 4.42
CA ALA A 22 14.03 -1.50 3.49
C ALA A 22 12.84 -0.53 3.29
N LEU A 23 11.60 -0.97 3.54
CA LEU A 23 10.40 -0.14 3.49
C LEU A 23 10.27 0.83 4.68
N ALA A 24 11.06 0.66 5.75
CA ALA A 24 10.91 1.46 6.97
C ALA A 24 11.02 2.97 6.71
N GLY A 25 11.98 3.39 5.87
CA GLY A 25 12.14 4.80 5.47
C GLY A 25 10.91 5.31 4.70
N PRO A 26 10.62 4.78 3.49
CA PRO A 26 9.48 5.24 2.70
C PRO A 26 8.12 5.17 3.43
N LEU A 27 7.87 4.14 4.24
CA LEU A 27 6.62 4.04 4.99
C LEU A 27 6.55 5.03 6.16
N SER A 28 7.70 5.41 6.75
CA SER A 28 7.70 6.43 7.80
C SER A 28 7.18 7.78 7.30
N GLU A 29 7.48 8.15 6.05
CA GLU A 29 6.97 9.36 5.40
C GLU A 29 5.45 9.27 5.17
N VAL A 30 4.96 8.12 4.70
CA VAL A 30 3.53 7.87 4.46
C VAL A 30 2.69 8.01 5.73
N PHE A 31 3.19 7.57 6.88
CA PHE A 31 2.46 7.62 8.16
C PHE A 31 2.72 8.91 8.97
N ALA A 32 3.63 9.78 8.52
CA ALA A 32 3.87 11.09 9.14
C ALA A 32 2.83 12.16 8.74
N VAL A 33 2.11 11.94 7.63
CA VAL A 33 1.14 12.90 7.06
C VAL A 33 -0.31 12.53 7.39
N ASP A 34 -1.23 13.47 7.15
CA ASP A 34 -2.67 13.19 7.22
C ASP A 34 -3.10 12.22 6.10
N VAL A 35 -3.21 10.94 6.45
CA VAL A 35 -3.63 9.86 5.56
C VAL A 35 -5.02 10.11 4.96
N THR A 36 -5.89 10.93 5.59
CA THR A 36 -7.23 11.18 5.03
C THR A 36 -7.19 12.00 3.72
N ALA A 37 -6.08 12.71 3.47
CA ALA A 37 -5.81 13.39 2.21
C ALA A 37 -5.34 12.44 1.08
N ALA A 38 -4.97 11.20 1.41
CA ALA A 38 -4.52 10.23 0.41
C ALA A 38 -5.60 9.98 -0.64
N THR A 39 -5.21 9.91 -1.91
CA THR A 39 -6.11 9.53 -3.00
C THR A 39 -6.18 8.02 -3.11
N SER A 40 -7.36 7.46 -2.88
CA SER A 40 -7.63 6.03 -3.08
C SER A 40 -8.14 5.74 -4.48
N ARG A 41 -7.90 4.52 -4.97
CA ARG A 41 -8.56 3.95 -6.14
C ARG A 41 -9.33 2.69 -5.75
N CYS A 42 -10.64 2.67 -5.95
CA CYS A 42 -11.48 1.50 -5.67
C CYS A 42 -11.12 0.32 -6.59
N VAL A 43 -10.82 -0.85 -6.04
CA VAL A 43 -10.49 -2.05 -6.83
C VAL A 43 -11.67 -2.54 -7.67
N HIS A 44 -12.91 -2.29 -7.23
CA HIS A 44 -14.10 -2.79 -7.88
C HIS A 44 -14.56 -1.93 -9.08
N CYS A 45 -14.62 -0.61 -8.91
CA CYS A 45 -15.16 0.29 -9.95
C CYS A 45 -14.14 1.29 -10.50
N GLY A 46 -12.91 1.29 -9.99
CA GLY A 46 -11.85 2.21 -10.42
C GLY A 46 -12.02 3.66 -9.98
N CYS A 47 -13.10 4.02 -9.25
CA CYS A 47 -13.31 5.38 -8.76
C CYS A 47 -12.11 5.85 -7.93
N THR A 48 -11.59 7.02 -8.28
CA THR A 48 -10.49 7.69 -7.57
C THR A 48 -10.99 8.90 -6.78
N GLY A 49 -10.35 9.17 -5.65
CA GLY A 49 -10.57 10.38 -4.87
C GLY A 49 -9.99 10.30 -3.46
N PRO A 50 -9.97 11.42 -2.72
CA PRO A 50 -9.48 11.45 -1.35
C PRO A 50 -10.17 10.42 -0.46
N LEU A 51 -9.44 9.79 0.45
CA LEU A 51 -9.98 8.87 1.44
C LEU A 51 -11.10 9.52 2.26
N ALA A 52 -10.99 10.82 2.54
CA ALA A 52 -12.02 11.62 3.20
C ALA A 52 -13.41 11.62 2.49
N ARG A 53 -13.49 11.21 1.21
CA ARG A 53 -14.77 11.10 0.48
C ARG A 53 -15.45 9.73 0.61
N LEU A 54 -14.80 8.75 1.23
CA LEU A 54 -15.41 7.44 1.46
C LEU A 54 -16.53 7.54 2.50
N ILE A 55 -17.54 6.67 2.37
CA ILE A 55 -18.64 6.59 3.33
C ILE A 55 -18.22 5.65 4.46
N VAL A 56 -18.02 6.19 5.66
CA VAL A 56 -17.51 5.44 6.82
C VAL A 56 -18.65 5.01 7.74
N TYR A 57 -18.67 3.73 8.07
CA TYR A 57 -19.55 3.12 9.06
C TYR A 57 -18.72 2.78 10.30
N GLY A 58 -19.10 3.33 11.46
CA GLY A 58 -18.31 3.24 12.70
C GLY A 58 -18.91 2.38 13.81
N HIS A 59 -19.91 1.55 13.51
CA HIS A 59 -20.48 0.65 14.51
C HIS A 59 -19.52 -0.53 14.77
N ALA A 60 -19.33 -0.87 16.05
CA ALA A 60 -18.35 -1.83 16.56
C ALA A 60 -18.27 -3.14 15.73
N PRO A 61 -17.09 -3.77 15.62
CA PRO A 61 -15.83 -3.51 16.34
C PRO A 61 -14.82 -2.62 15.58
N GLY A 62 -15.20 -1.88 14.53
CA GLY A 62 -14.26 -1.03 13.80
C GLY A 62 -14.89 -0.07 12.81
N LEU A 63 -14.05 0.58 12.02
CA LEU A 63 -14.44 1.48 10.94
C LEU A 63 -14.40 0.72 9.61
N VAL A 64 -15.48 0.81 8.84
CA VAL A 64 -15.56 0.28 7.47
C VAL A 64 -15.81 1.43 6.52
N ALA A 65 -14.85 1.74 5.63
CA ALA A 65 -15.03 2.78 4.63
C ALA A 65 -15.43 2.15 3.29
N ARG A 66 -16.51 2.68 2.69
CA ARG A 66 -17.05 2.22 1.41
C ARG A 66 -16.88 3.27 0.32
N CYS A 67 -16.67 2.80 -0.90
CA CYS A 67 -16.63 3.63 -2.09
C CYS A 67 -17.95 4.38 -2.25
N GLN A 68 -17.88 5.70 -2.37
CA GLN A 68 -19.01 6.59 -2.57
C GLN A 68 -19.74 6.35 -3.91
N ARG A 69 -19.13 5.65 -4.87
CA ARG A 69 -19.73 5.36 -6.17
C ARG A 69 -20.46 4.02 -6.24
N CYS A 70 -19.87 2.96 -5.67
CA CYS A 70 -20.41 1.60 -5.82
C CYS A 70 -20.70 0.90 -4.49
N GLY A 71 -20.41 1.52 -3.34
CA GLY A 71 -20.62 0.93 -2.02
C GLY A 71 -19.66 -0.21 -1.67
N HIS A 72 -18.71 -0.57 -2.54
CA HIS A 72 -17.69 -1.59 -2.25
C HIS A 72 -16.84 -1.18 -1.04
N VAL A 73 -16.46 -2.13 -0.19
CA VAL A 73 -15.60 -1.84 0.97
C VAL A 73 -14.19 -1.57 0.47
N VAL A 74 -13.68 -0.37 0.72
CA VAL A 74 -12.35 0.06 0.27
C VAL A 74 -11.30 -0.19 1.34
N LEU A 75 -11.62 0.11 2.61
CA LEU A 75 -10.72 -0.13 3.74
C LEU A 75 -11.47 -0.48 5.02
N ARG A 76 -10.78 -1.13 5.96
CA ARG A 76 -11.27 -1.41 7.31
C ARG A 76 -10.19 -1.09 8.33
N VAL A 77 -10.58 -0.46 9.43
CA VAL A 77 -9.70 -0.22 10.59
C VAL A 77 -10.34 -0.82 11.82
N VAL A 78 -9.67 -1.79 12.44
CA VAL A 78 -10.14 -2.45 13.67
C VAL A 78 -9.07 -2.32 14.74
N ARG A 79 -9.46 -1.88 15.94
CA ARG A 79 -8.59 -1.87 17.12
C ARG A 79 -8.99 -3.01 18.03
N ALA A 80 -8.11 -3.99 18.21
CA ALA A 80 -8.37 -5.15 19.05
C ALA A 80 -7.08 -5.77 19.57
N ARG A 81 -7.09 -6.27 20.80
CA ARG A 81 -5.99 -7.06 21.40
C ARG A 81 -4.62 -6.38 21.33
N GLY A 82 -4.57 -5.06 21.56
CA GLY A 82 -3.33 -4.28 21.52
C GLY A 82 -2.77 -4.01 20.12
N ALA A 83 -3.53 -4.33 19.05
CA ALA A 83 -3.13 -4.11 17.67
C ALA A 83 -4.15 -3.25 16.91
N VAL A 84 -3.66 -2.59 15.86
CA VAL A 84 -4.47 -1.94 14.82
C VAL A 84 -4.41 -2.81 13.58
N TRP A 85 -5.55 -3.27 13.10
CA TRP A 85 -5.70 -3.97 11.84
C TRP A 85 -6.14 -2.99 10.77
N LEU A 86 -5.31 -2.80 9.76
CA LEU A 86 -5.61 -2.02 8.56
C LEU A 86 -5.74 -2.99 7.38
N ASP A 87 -6.97 -3.21 6.91
CA ASP A 87 -7.25 -3.94 5.68
C ASP A 87 -7.50 -2.93 4.56
N MET A 88 -6.75 -3.08 3.47
CA MET A 88 -6.83 -2.22 2.28
C MET A 88 -7.04 -3.04 1.00
N SER A 89 -7.47 -4.29 1.12
CA SER A 89 -7.70 -5.18 -0.04
C SER A 89 -8.72 -4.63 -1.05
N GLY A 90 -9.60 -3.72 -0.63
CA GLY A 90 -10.55 -3.00 -1.49
C GLY A 90 -10.00 -1.76 -2.20
N ALA A 91 -8.79 -1.32 -1.85
CA ALA A 91 -8.07 -0.24 -2.49
C ALA A 91 -7.02 -0.82 -3.46
N ALA A 92 -7.15 -0.49 -4.75
CA ALA A 92 -6.14 -0.85 -5.74
C ALA A 92 -4.82 -0.06 -5.54
N SER A 93 -4.92 1.16 -5.03
CA SER A 93 -3.76 1.98 -4.64
C SER A 93 -4.18 3.08 -3.67
N LEU A 94 -3.21 3.57 -2.90
CA LEU A 94 -3.24 4.87 -2.23
C LEU A 94 -2.10 5.73 -2.77
N VAL A 95 -2.39 7.00 -3.03
CA VAL A 95 -1.40 8.00 -3.36
C VAL A 95 -1.37 9.02 -2.24
N MET A 96 -0.24 9.13 -1.56
CA MET A 96 -0.04 10.09 -0.48
C MET A 96 0.41 11.43 -1.08
N PRO A 97 -0.12 12.56 -0.61
CA PRO A 97 0.56 13.83 -0.85
C PRO A 97 1.88 13.81 -0.06
N LEU A 98 2.98 14.14 -0.72
CA LEU A 98 4.24 14.44 -0.03
C LEU A 98 4.28 15.95 0.16
N ASP A 99 4.56 16.40 1.37
CA ASP A 99 4.86 17.81 1.61
C ASP A 99 6.19 18.10 0.91
N GLU A 100 6.20 19.02 -0.07
CA GLU A 100 7.45 19.59 -0.56
C GLU A 100 8.03 20.44 0.57
N ALA A 101 9.09 19.96 1.20
CA ALA A 101 9.83 20.68 2.23
C ALA A 101 10.45 21.98 1.71
#